data_AF-A0A2N6AG30-F1
#
_entry.id   AF-A0A2N6AG30-F1
#
_cell.length_a   1.000
_cell.length_b   1.000
_cell.length_c   1.000
_cell.angle_alpha   90.00
_cell.angle_beta   90.00
_cell.angle_gamma   90.00
#
_symmetry.space_group_name_H-M   'P 1'
#
loop_
_entity.id
_entity.type
_entity.pdbx_description
1 polymer ?
#
loop_
_entity_poly.entity_id
_entity_poly.type
_entity_poly.pdbx_seq_one_letter_code
_entity_poly.pdbx_strand_id
1 'polypeptide(L)'
;MPQLKKIEKGFLYKNQSLKTLTLSLPQLNQVGDWFLSKNESLKTVTLSLPQLTQVGDFFLYSNRRLEALSLNLPQLKQVEDYFLYNCEQLKSVDLRSLLKLEKVEAVYLILRNSAVNTFMGNMPKLEEVLIDARPKEFFKELLKDKHDLLPKFKVVA
;
A
#
# COMPACT_ATOMS: atom_id res chain seq x y z
N MET A 1 -21.48 15.69 -12.31
CA MET A 1 -21.25 14.36 -11.73
C MET A 1 -20.69 14.54 -10.33
N PRO A 2 -21.26 13.90 -9.30
CA PRO A 2 -20.71 14.00 -7.95
C PRO A 2 -19.29 13.42 -7.94
N GLN A 3 -18.33 14.25 -7.52
CA GLN A 3 -16.93 13.87 -7.41
C GLN A 3 -16.76 13.09 -6.11
N LEU A 4 -16.58 11.77 -6.18
CA LEU A 4 -16.38 10.93 -5.00
C LEU A 4 -15.09 11.34 -4.30
N LYS A 5 -15.21 12.03 -3.16
CA LYS A 5 -14.07 12.56 -2.39
C LYS A 5 -13.59 11.60 -1.31
N LYS A 6 -14.50 10.83 -0.72
CA LYS A 6 -14.19 9.93 0.39
C LYS A 6 -14.82 8.58 0.15
N ILE A 7 -14.05 7.54 0.47
CA ILE A 7 -14.56 6.19 0.62
C ILE A 7 -14.37 5.80 2.08
N GLU A 8 -15.42 5.31 2.72
CA GLU A 8 -15.34 4.84 4.10
C GLU A 8 -14.65 3.46 4.16
N LYS A 9 -14.80 2.78 5.29
CA LYS A 9 -14.20 1.46 5.49
C LYS A 9 -14.79 0.39 4.57
N GLY A 10 -13.96 -0.55 4.16
CA GLY A 10 -14.36 -1.82 3.59
C GLY A 10 -14.84 -1.79 2.14
N PHE A 11 -14.42 -0.79 1.36
CA PHE A 11 -14.59 -0.86 -0.10
C PHE A 11 -14.05 -2.19 -0.61
N LEU A 12 -14.83 -2.94 -1.40
CA LEU A 12 -14.41 -4.23 -1.96
C LEU A 12 -13.70 -5.19 -0.97
N TYR A 13 -14.07 -5.14 0.32
CA TYR A 13 -13.47 -5.98 1.36
C TYR A 13 -13.92 -7.43 1.20
N LYS A 14 -12.97 -8.37 1.29
CA LYS A 14 -13.22 -9.82 1.19
C LYS A 14 -13.98 -10.22 -0.07
N ASN A 15 -13.76 -9.54 -1.20
CA ASN A 15 -14.32 -9.99 -2.46
C ASN A 15 -13.61 -11.27 -2.94
N GLN A 16 -14.35 -12.37 -2.94
CA GLN A 16 -13.83 -13.69 -3.32
C GLN A 16 -13.82 -13.92 -4.84
N SER A 17 -14.47 -13.06 -5.62
CA SER A 17 -14.66 -13.23 -7.06
C SER A 17 -13.84 -12.25 -7.91
N LEU A 18 -13.44 -11.12 -7.34
CA LEU A 18 -12.72 -10.06 -8.05
C LEU A 18 -11.32 -10.55 -8.45
N LYS A 19 -11.06 -10.60 -9.76
CA LYS A 19 -9.76 -11.03 -10.32
C LYS A 19 -8.85 -9.87 -10.71
N THR A 20 -9.45 -8.79 -11.21
CA THR A 20 -8.74 -7.61 -11.70
C THR A 20 -9.50 -6.37 -11.28
N LEU A 21 -8.78 -5.31 -10.93
CA LEU A 21 -9.34 -4.00 -10.65
C LEU A 21 -8.52 -2.90 -11.32
N THR A 22 -9.21 -2.05 -12.08
CA THR A 22 -8.69 -0.75 -12.53
C THR A 22 -9.60 0.32 -11.97
N LEU A 23 -9.07 1.20 -11.13
CA LEU A 23 -9.83 2.25 -10.47
C LEU A 23 -9.15 3.61 -10.65
N SER A 24 -9.90 4.57 -11.21
CA SER A 24 -9.46 5.96 -11.36
C SER A 24 -10.49 6.87 -10.71
N LEU A 25 -10.07 7.55 -9.64
CA LEU A 25 -10.92 8.49 -8.90
C LEU A 25 -10.13 9.79 -8.68
N PRO A 26 -10.20 10.75 -9.63
CA PRO A 26 -9.31 11.91 -9.67
C PRO A 26 -9.55 12.93 -8.54
N GLN A 27 -10.65 12.81 -7.79
CA GLN A 27 -11.01 13.73 -6.70
C GLN A 27 -11.07 13.03 -5.33
N LEU A 28 -10.76 11.72 -5.28
CA LEU A 28 -10.72 10.97 -4.04
C LEU A 28 -9.54 11.45 -3.21
N ASN A 29 -9.80 11.93 -1.99
CA ASN A 29 -8.80 12.47 -1.08
C ASN A 29 -8.58 11.63 0.17
N GLN A 30 -9.55 10.76 0.53
CA GLN A 30 -9.47 9.89 1.70
C GLN A 30 -10.10 8.52 1.42
N VAL A 31 -9.45 7.46 1.90
CA VAL A 31 -10.04 6.13 2.03
C VAL A 31 -9.92 5.64 3.47
N GLY A 32 -10.97 5.01 3.98
CA GLY A 32 -10.93 4.32 5.26
C GLY A 32 -10.29 2.94 5.17
N ASP A 33 -10.34 2.23 6.29
CA ASP A 33 -9.70 0.94 6.48
C ASP A 33 -10.23 -0.15 5.53
N TRP A 34 -9.43 -1.19 5.31
CA TRP A 34 -9.78 -2.38 4.53
C TRP A 34 -10.23 -2.11 3.08
N PHE A 35 -9.75 -1.02 2.45
CA PHE A 35 -10.18 -0.55 1.13
C PHE A 35 -10.12 -1.57 -0.02
N LEU A 36 -9.19 -2.51 0.01
CA LEU A 36 -9.08 -3.63 -0.93
C LEU A 36 -8.50 -4.85 -0.22
N SER A 37 -8.95 -5.10 1.01
CA SER A 37 -8.35 -6.13 1.86
C SER A 37 -8.98 -7.51 1.65
N LYS A 38 -8.15 -8.56 1.75
CA LYS A 38 -8.53 -9.99 1.76
C LYS A 38 -9.25 -10.48 0.49
N ASN A 39 -8.83 -10.02 -0.69
CA ASN A 39 -9.35 -10.51 -1.96
C ASN A 39 -8.51 -11.69 -2.47
N GLU A 40 -8.90 -12.91 -2.10
CA GLU A 40 -8.14 -14.15 -2.39
C GLU A 40 -8.13 -14.55 -3.88
N SER A 41 -8.92 -13.90 -4.73
CA SER A 41 -8.92 -14.11 -6.19
C SER A 41 -8.27 -12.99 -6.98
N LEU A 42 -7.90 -11.88 -6.32
CA LEU A 42 -7.38 -10.68 -6.95
C LEU A 42 -5.94 -10.89 -7.41
N LYS A 43 -5.71 -10.77 -8.71
CA LYS A 43 -4.42 -10.97 -9.37
C LYS A 43 -3.79 -9.68 -9.85
N THR A 44 -4.59 -8.67 -10.20
CA THR A 44 -4.08 -7.44 -10.79
C THR A 44 -4.83 -6.22 -10.29
N VAL A 45 -4.09 -5.20 -9.87
CA VAL A 45 -4.63 -3.93 -9.36
C VAL A 45 -3.91 -2.75 -10.02
N THR A 46 -4.69 -1.83 -10.57
CA THR A 46 -4.22 -0.53 -11.07
C THR A 46 -5.05 0.58 -10.42
N LEU A 47 -4.41 1.41 -9.59
CA LEU A 47 -5.05 2.53 -8.90
C LEU A 47 -4.47 3.86 -9.36
N SER A 48 -5.33 4.75 -9.86
CA SER A 48 -4.98 6.14 -10.17
C SER A 48 -5.80 7.09 -9.30
N LEU A 49 -5.21 7.53 -8.19
CA LEU A 49 -5.88 8.34 -7.16
C LEU A 49 -5.01 9.59 -6.89
N PRO A 50 -4.90 10.50 -7.87
CA PRO A 50 -3.92 11.60 -7.85
C PRO A 50 -4.13 12.63 -6.75
N GLN A 51 -5.31 12.68 -6.12
CA GLN A 51 -5.63 13.59 -5.01
C GLN A 51 -5.69 12.87 -3.65
N LEU A 52 -5.39 11.56 -3.60
CA LEU A 52 -5.48 10.78 -2.37
C LEU A 52 -4.40 11.26 -1.41
N THR A 53 -4.79 11.66 -0.21
CA THR A 53 -3.88 12.19 0.82
C THR A 53 -3.77 11.28 2.03
N GLN A 54 -4.83 10.53 2.34
CA GLN A 54 -4.93 9.71 3.55
C GLN A 54 -5.55 8.34 3.24
N VAL A 55 -4.96 7.31 3.83
CA VAL A 55 -5.38 5.92 3.73
C VAL A 55 -5.38 5.30 5.12
N GLY A 56 -6.51 4.73 5.53
CA GLY A 56 -6.62 3.97 6.78
C GLY A 56 -5.92 2.61 6.75
N ASP A 57 -6.11 1.83 7.81
CA ASP A 57 -5.44 0.54 7.99
C ASP A 57 -5.78 -0.47 6.87
N PHE A 58 -4.86 -1.39 6.59
CA PHE A 58 -5.10 -2.56 5.74
C PHE A 58 -5.48 -2.27 4.28
N PHE A 59 -4.96 -1.21 3.67
CA PHE A 59 -5.32 -0.78 2.30
C PHE A 59 -5.40 -1.91 1.26
N LEU A 60 -4.32 -2.66 1.07
CA LEU A 60 -4.22 -3.82 0.17
C LEU A 60 -3.84 -5.11 0.94
N TYR A 61 -4.18 -5.17 2.23
CA TYR A 61 -3.79 -6.26 3.12
C TYR A 61 -4.30 -7.64 2.66
N SER A 62 -3.41 -8.63 2.69
CA SER A 62 -3.73 -10.05 2.48
C SER A 62 -4.40 -10.37 1.15
N ASN A 63 -4.01 -9.69 0.08
CA ASN A 63 -4.32 -10.12 -1.29
C ASN A 63 -3.28 -11.13 -1.75
N ARG A 64 -3.36 -12.36 -1.22
CA ARG A 64 -2.28 -13.35 -1.33
C ARG A 64 -1.95 -13.73 -2.77
N ARG A 65 -2.93 -13.67 -3.69
CA ARG A 65 -2.80 -13.97 -5.11
C ARG A 65 -2.47 -12.77 -6.00
N LEU A 66 -2.22 -11.59 -5.42
CA LEU A 66 -1.89 -10.39 -6.19
C LEU A 66 -0.53 -10.56 -6.86
N GLU A 67 -0.52 -10.56 -8.19
CA GLU A 67 0.66 -10.79 -9.03
C GLU A 67 1.19 -9.49 -9.64
N ALA A 68 0.32 -8.51 -9.91
CA ALA A 68 0.67 -7.23 -10.50
C ALA A 68 -0.03 -6.05 -9.80
N LEU A 69 0.75 -5.02 -9.46
CA LEU A 69 0.30 -3.83 -8.76
C LEU A 69 0.84 -2.57 -9.44
N SER A 70 -0.05 -1.65 -9.77
CA SER A 70 0.28 -0.30 -10.24
C SER A 70 -0.41 0.75 -9.38
N LEU A 71 0.37 1.65 -8.79
CA LEU A 71 -0.10 2.72 -7.91
C LEU A 71 0.33 4.08 -8.45
N ASN A 72 -0.63 4.98 -8.63
CA ASN A 72 -0.39 6.40 -8.90
C ASN A 72 -1.02 7.25 -7.79
N LEU A 73 -0.27 7.46 -6.71
CA LEU A 73 -0.69 8.15 -5.48
C LEU A 73 0.24 9.33 -5.10
N PRO A 74 0.52 10.29 -6.00
CA PRO A 74 1.52 11.36 -5.84
C PRO A 74 1.28 12.33 -4.68
N GLN A 75 0.06 12.36 -4.14
CA GLN A 75 -0.32 13.25 -3.03
C GLN A 75 -0.50 12.49 -1.71
N LEU A 76 -0.21 11.19 -1.67
CA LEU A 76 -0.40 10.39 -0.46
C LEU A 76 0.59 10.87 0.61
N LYS A 77 0.06 11.34 1.74
CA LYS A 77 0.86 11.89 2.84
C LYS A 77 0.91 10.98 4.04
N GLN A 78 -0.20 10.32 4.31
CA GLN A 78 -0.40 9.49 5.48
C GLN A 78 -1.05 8.18 5.09
N VAL A 79 -0.48 7.10 5.63
CA VAL A 79 -1.09 5.78 5.66
C VAL A 79 -1.08 5.28 7.10
N GLU A 80 -1.97 4.37 7.42
CA GLU A 80 -1.90 3.61 8.66
C GLU A 80 -1.23 2.24 8.43
N ASP A 81 -1.38 1.29 9.35
CA ASP A 81 -0.67 0.01 9.34
C ASP A 81 -1.09 -0.88 8.15
N TYR A 82 -0.20 -1.83 7.81
CA TYR A 82 -0.52 -2.93 6.89
C TYR A 82 -0.93 -2.52 5.45
N PHE A 83 -0.36 -1.44 4.90
CA PHE A 83 -0.64 -0.94 3.54
C PHE A 83 -0.54 -2.04 2.46
N LEU A 84 0.55 -2.83 2.46
CA LEU A 84 0.82 -3.92 1.51
C LEU A 84 1.29 -5.22 2.19
N TYR A 85 0.75 -5.53 3.37
CA TYR A 85 1.16 -6.73 4.10
C TYR A 85 0.47 -8.00 3.57
N ASN A 86 1.19 -9.12 3.55
CA ASN A 86 0.70 -10.44 3.14
C ASN A 86 0.24 -10.54 1.65
N CYS A 87 0.90 -9.82 0.75
CA CYS A 87 0.73 -9.97 -0.70
C CYS A 87 1.74 -10.98 -1.26
N GLU A 88 1.50 -12.27 -1.04
CA GLU A 88 2.50 -13.34 -1.18
C GLU A 88 2.99 -13.61 -2.61
N GLN A 89 2.19 -13.30 -3.64
CA GLN A 89 2.56 -13.50 -5.05
C GLN A 89 3.25 -12.30 -5.72
N LEU A 90 3.29 -11.13 -5.08
CA LEU A 90 3.93 -9.95 -5.66
C LEU A 90 5.45 -10.16 -5.74
N LYS A 91 5.99 -9.94 -6.94
CA LYS A 91 7.44 -10.01 -7.20
C LYS A 91 8.13 -8.66 -7.19
N SER A 92 7.40 -7.61 -7.56
CA SER A 92 7.89 -6.24 -7.49
C SER A 92 6.84 -5.30 -6.92
N VAL A 93 7.29 -4.23 -6.26
CA VAL A 93 6.45 -3.13 -5.80
C VAL A 93 7.09 -1.81 -6.23
N ASP A 94 6.32 -0.97 -6.91
CA ASP A 94 6.75 0.38 -7.28
C ASP A 94 6.13 1.41 -6.34
N LEU A 95 6.95 1.99 -5.46
CA LEU A 95 6.58 3.03 -4.50
C LEU A 95 7.00 4.43 -4.98
N ARG A 96 7.51 4.58 -6.21
CA ARG A 96 7.98 5.88 -6.72
C ARG A 96 6.87 6.93 -6.80
N SER A 97 5.60 6.52 -6.87
CA SER A 97 4.49 7.46 -6.80
C SER A 97 4.21 7.99 -5.38
N LEU A 98 4.78 7.41 -4.32
CA LEU A 98 4.56 7.82 -2.93
C LEU A 98 5.51 8.94 -2.49
N LEU A 99 5.63 9.99 -3.31
CA LEU A 99 6.63 11.05 -3.17
C LEU A 99 6.45 11.93 -1.93
N LYS A 100 5.21 12.05 -1.45
CA LYS A 100 4.84 12.89 -0.32
C LYS A 100 4.51 12.10 0.92
N LEU A 101 4.77 10.79 0.92
CA LEU A 101 4.49 9.96 2.08
C LEU A 101 5.44 10.35 3.21
N GLU A 102 4.87 10.93 4.26
CA GLU A 102 5.62 11.51 5.38
C GLU A 102 5.35 10.74 6.68
N LYS A 103 4.23 10.01 6.73
CA LYS A 103 3.74 9.37 7.96
C LYS A 103 3.15 7.99 7.69
N VAL A 104 3.60 7.03 8.50
CA VAL A 104 2.92 5.74 8.68
C VAL A 104 2.52 5.66 10.15
N GLU A 105 1.22 5.72 10.42
CA GLU A 105 0.70 5.61 11.79
C GLU A 105 0.44 4.16 12.14
N ALA A 106 0.97 3.73 13.28
CA ALA A 106 0.72 2.38 13.77
C ALA A 106 -0.39 2.40 14.80
N VAL A 107 -1.65 2.22 14.38
CA VAL A 107 -2.80 2.22 15.30
C VAL A 107 -2.94 0.86 15.98
N TYR A 108 -2.71 -0.24 15.25
CA TYR A 108 -2.85 -1.61 15.77
C TYR A 108 -1.69 -2.01 16.70
N LEU A 109 -0.50 -1.43 16.53
CA LEU A 109 0.67 -1.77 17.32
C LEU A 109 0.75 -1.07 18.69
N ILE A 110 -0.04 -0.03 18.94
CA ILE A 110 -0.18 0.57 20.29
C ILE A 110 -0.60 -0.49 21.31
N LEU A 111 -1.31 -1.55 20.88
CA LEU A 111 -1.72 -2.68 21.73
C LEU A 111 -0.65 -3.79 21.88
N ARG A 112 0.46 -3.76 21.13
CA ARG A 112 1.46 -4.86 21.09
C ARG A 112 2.91 -4.46 21.34
N ASN A 113 3.19 -3.20 21.63
CA ASN A 113 4.49 -2.73 22.13
C ASN A 113 5.70 -3.21 21.30
N SER A 114 5.56 -3.29 19.97
CA SER A 114 6.66 -3.60 19.07
C SER A 114 6.87 -2.42 18.12
N ALA A 115 8.11 -1.93 18.05
CA ALA A 115 8.52 -0.83 17.15
C ALA A 115 8.53 -1.24 15.67
N VAL A 116 8.02 -2.43 15.34
CA VAL A 116 8.17 -3.06 14.05
C VAL A 116 7.15 -2.46 13.09
N ASN A 117 7.60 -1.59 12.18
CA ASN A 117 6.76 -1.02 11.13
C ASN A 117 6.06 -2.12 10.31
N THR A 118 4.75 -2.01 10.03
CA THR A 118 3.99 -3.02 9.28
C THR A 118 3.51 -2.57 7.91
N PHE A 119 4.01 -1.44 7.39
CA PHE A 119 3.65 -0.88 6.08
C PHE A 119 3.65 -1.95 4.97
N MET A 120 4.70 -2.76 4.91
CA MET A 120 4.78 -3.96 4.07
C MET A 120 5.54 -5.07 4.78
N GLY A 121 5.21 -6.32 4.46
CA GLY A 121 5.79 -7.50 5.08
C GLY A 121 5.06 -8.78 4.71
N ASN A 122 5.65 -9.93 5.03
CA ASN A 122 5.17 -11.26 4.63
C ASN A 122 4.95 -11.40 3.11
N MET A 123 5.97 -11.06 2.33
CA MET A 123 5.94 -11.11 0.86
C MET A 123 7.08 -12.01 0.36
N PRO A 124 6.98 -13.34 0.52
CA PRO A 124 8.08 -14.28 0.28
C PRO A 124 8.62 -14.28 -1.16
N LYS A 125 7.79 -13.93 -2.16
CA LYS A 125 8.20 -13.86 -3.57
C LYS A 125 8.67 -12.48 -4.02
N LEU A 126 8.66 -11.49 -3.12
CA LEU A 126 9.09 -10.14 -3.46
C LEU A 126 10.60 -10.16 -3.73
N GLU A 127 10.99 -9.67 -4.89
CA GLU A 127 12.37 -9.62 -5.37
C GLU A 127 12.85 -8.16 -5.49
N GLU A 128 11.93 -7.21 -5.69
CA GLU A 128 12.26 -5.82 -6.00
C GLU A 128 11.28 -4.83 -5.36
N VAL A 129 11.81 -3.75 -4.77
CA VAL A 129 11.04 -2.57 -4.35
C VAL A 129 11.67 -1.33 -4.98
N LEU A 130 10.94 -0.69 -5.88
CA LEU A 130 11.37 0.55 -6.52
C LEU A 130 10.97 1.73 -5.67
N ILE A 131 11.93 2.59 -5.33
CA ILE A 131 11.70 3.85 -4.62
C ILE A 131 12.33 5.00 -5.37
N ASP A 132 11.73 6.18 -5.23
CA ASP A 132 12.29 7.42 -5.77
C ASP A 132 13.43 7.91 -4.86
N ALA A 133 14.44 8.55 -5.43
CA ALA A 133 15.59 9.06 -4.70
C ALA A 133 15.21 10.11 -3.64
N ARG A 134 14.12 10.87 -3.83
CA ARG A 134 13.68 11.94 -2.94
C ARG A 134 13.25 11.42 -1.54
N PRO A 135 12.31 10.47 -1.42
CA PRO A 135 11.91 9.90 -0.12
C PRO A 135 12.79 8.72 0.33
N LYS A 136 14.00 8.51 -0.24
CA LYS A 136 14.79 7.29 0.02
C LYS A 136 15.13 7.08 1.50
N GLU A 137 15.46 8.15 2.23
CA GLU A 137 15.83 8.05 3.65
C GLU A 137 14.59 7.79 4.52
N PHE A 138 13.44 8.33 4.14
CA PHE A 138 12.16 7.97 4.76
C PHE A 138 11.89 6.47 4.61
N PHE A 139 11.99 5.90 3.40
CA PHE A 139 11.75 4.47 3.20
C PHE A 139 12.77 3.56 3.89
N LYS A 140 14.04 3.98 3.98
CA LYS A 140 15.05 3.26 4.76
C LYS A 140 14.72 3.23 6.24
N GLU A 141 14.35 4.36 6.83
CA GLU A 141 13.96 4.43 8.24
C GLU A 141 12.66 3.67 8.50
N LEU A 142 11.67 3.84 7.61
CA LEU A 142 10.37 3.17 7.66
C LEU A 142 10.52 1.64 7.74
N LEU A 143 11.52 1.10 7.05
CA LEU A 143 11.71 -0.33 6.88
C LEU A 143 13.02 -0.84 7.49
N LYS A 144 13.60 -0.08 8.43
CA LYS A 144 14.86 -0.42 9.10
C LYS A 144 14.84 -1.79 9.78
N ASP A 145 13.67 -2.17 10.30
CA ASP A 145 13.45 -3.45 11.00
C ASP A 145 13.04 -4.58 10.04
N LYS A 146 12.99 -4.33 8.72
CA LYS A 146 12.65 -5.30 7.68
C LYS A 146 13.91 -5.73 6.94
N HIS A 147 14.77 -6.47 7.65
CA HIS A 147 16.05 -6.97 7.11
C HIS A 147 15.89 -7.83 5.85
N ASP A 148 14.73 -8.48 5.68
CA ASP A 148 14.38 -9.26 4.49
C ASP A 148 14.00 -8.39 3.29
N LEU A 149 13.56 -7.14 3.52
CA LEU A 149 13.14 -6.22 2.48
C LEU A 149 14.24 -5.25 2.07
N LEU A 150 15.08 -4.79 3.00
CA LEU A 150 16.14 -3.81 2.75
C LEU A 150 17.03 -4.13 1.52
N PRO A 151 17.48 -5.39 1.29
CA PRO A 151 18.30 -5.73 0.13
C PRO A 151 17.56 -5.64 -1.22
N LYS A 152 16.23 -5.59 -1.20
CA LYS A 152 15.37 -5.58 -2.40
C LYS A 152 15.11 -4.16 -2.93
N PHE A 153 15.52 -3.13 -2.19
CA PHE A 153 15.34 -1.74 -2.58
C PHE A 153 16.24 -1.35 -3.74
N LYS A 154 15.63 -0.81 -4.79
CA LYS A 154 16.33 -0.16 -5.90
C LYS A 154 15.88 1.28 -5.98
N VAL A 155 16.82 2.18 -5.74
CA VAL A 155 16.59 3.62 -5.92
C VAL A 155 16.67 3.92 -7.41
N VAL A 156 15.59 4.48 -7.94
CA VAL A 156 15.52 4.95 -9.33
C VAL A 156 15.54 6.47 -9.32
N ALA A 157 16.30 7.05 -10.25
CA ALA A 157 16.45 8.49 -10.44
C ALA A 157 15.19 9.13 -11.05
#